data_AF-B2FHX1-F1
#
_entry.id   AF-B2FHX1-F1
#
_cell.length_a   1.000
_cell.length_b   1.000
_cell.length_c   1.000
_cell.angle_alpha   90.00
_cell.angle_beta   90.00
_cell.angle_gamma   90.00
#
_symmetry.space_group_name_H-M   'P 1'
#
loop_
_entity.id
_entity.type
_entity.pdbx_description
1 polymer ?
#
loop_
_entity_poly.entity_id
_entity_poly.type
_entity_poly.pdbx_seq_one_letter_code
_entity_poly.pdbx_strand_id
1 'polypeptide(L)'
;MQDMALAGGADKGARPGIHVGLTVAHRSSGCGGVRSGTHRTRPYMEGLAAVASASPARSLALSASPAELTWIAALCDAGDDAQRHLHQLQAVLQQGGTFNDAQEWYPFEVIERGASQLRLGHEREFVICVLLWLQALAQGRASILDPSLHLDDRAMDIEALPDALRDAVLDAFTAAGY
;
A
#
# COMPACT_ATOMS: atom_id res chain seq x y z
N MET A 1 41.12 27.65 24.51
CA MET A 1 40.19 26.65 25.06
C MET A 1 40.51 25.34 24.36
N GLN A 2 41.00 24.37 25.13
CA GLN A 2 41.50 23.09 24.65
C GLN A 2 40.36 22.09 24.47
N ASP A 3 40.48 21.26 23.43
CA ASP A 3 39.75 20.02 23.17
C ASP A 3 39.69 19.08 24.39
N MET A 4 38.53 18.44 24.56
CA MET A 4 38.45 17.13 25.23
C MET A 4 37.29 16.32 24.66
N ALA A 5 37.65 15.28 23.90
CA ALA A 5 36.79 14.18 23.50
C ALA A 5 37.16 12.91 24.29
N LEU A 6 36.29 11.90 24.17
CA LEU A 6 36.39 10.49 24.61
C LEU A 6 35.83 10.22 26.02
N ALA A 7 35.14 9.12 26.32
CA ALA A 7 34.50 8.03 25.58
C ALA A 7 33.90 7.09 26.64
N GLY A 8 32.90 6.29 26.26
CA GLY A 8 32.74 4.93 26.77
C GLY A 8 31.78 4.72 27.94
N GLY A 9 30.91 3.70 27.79
CA GLY A 9 30.08 3.19 28.88
C GLY A 9 28.90 2.36 28.37
N ALA A 10 29.19 1.15 27.86
CA ALA A 10 28.17 0.13 27.66
C ALA A 10 27.67 -0.37 29.02
N ASP A 11 26.36 -0.44 29.22
CA ASP A 11 25.77 -1.26 30.29
C ASP A 11 24.51 -1.97 29.81
N LYS A 12 24.49 -3.28 30.10
CA LYS A 12 23.46 -4.25 29.74
C LYS A 12 22.45 -4.33 30.88
N GLY A 13 21.21 -3.91 30.64
CA GLY A 13 20.12 -3.99 31.62
C GLY A 13 18.99 -4.93 31.18
N ALA A 14 18.91 -6.07 31.86
CA ALA A 14 17.90 -7.14 31.91
C ALA A 14 16.46 -6.91 31.38
N ARG A 15 15.93 -7.91 30.67
CA ARG A 15 14.50 -8.17 30.41
C ARG A 15 13.98 -9.25 31.37
N PRO A 16 12.76 -9.14 31.93
CA PRO A 16 12.18 -10.19 32.78
C PRO A 16 11.34 -11.22 32.00
N GLY A 17 11.58 -12.50 32.34
CA GLY A 17 10.56 -13.50 32.65
C GLY A 17 9.57 -13.95 31.58
N ILE A 18 9.83 -15.10 30.93
CA ILE A 18 8.78 -15.98 30.39
C ILE A 18 8.99 -17.38 30.97
N HIS A 19 8.03 -17.81 31.79
CA HIS A 19 7.86 -19.20 32.18
C HIS A 19 6.45 -19.63 31.79
N VAL A 20 6.34 -20.43 30.73
CA VAL A 20 5.16 -21.26 30.48
C VAL A 20 5.68 -22.68 30.31
N GLY A 21 5.57 -23.45 31.40
CA GLY A 21 5.70 -24.89 31.35
C GLY A 21 4.33 -25.49 31.03
N LEU A 22 4.23 -26.25 29.94
CA LEU A 22 3.16 -27.22 29.78
C LEU A 22 3.77 -28.51 29.25
N THR A 23 3.78 -29.52 30.10
CA THR A 23 4.25 -30.87 29.82
C THR A 23 3.07 -31.81 29.57
N VAL A 24 3.44 -32.91 28.90
CA VAL A 24 2.79 -34.23 28.84
C VAL A 24 1.78 -34.47 27.71
N ALA A 25 2.32 -35.22 26.75
CA ALA A 25 1.62 -36.09 25.82
C ALA A 25 0.92 -37.25 26.56
N HIS A 26 -0.26 -37.63 26.08
CA HIS A 26 -0.85 -38.94 26.34
C HIS A 26 -1.15 -39.68 25.04
N ARG A 27 -0.92 -40.99 25.11
CA ARG A 27 -0.80 -41.92 24.00
C ARG A 27 -2.16 -42.47 23.54
N SER A 28 -2.14 -42.89 22.26
CA SER A 28 -2.59 -44.19 21.76
C SER A 28 -4.08 -44.53 21.59
N SER A 29 -4.34 -44.98 20.35
CA SER A 29 -5.04 -46.22 19.98
C SER A 29 -6.56 -46.17 19.82
N GLY A 30 -7.01 -46.55 18.63
CA GLY A 30 -8.42 -46.78 18.31
C GLY A 30 -8.62 -47.09 16.83
N CYS A 31 -8.45 -48.35 16.46
CA CYS A 31 -8.76 -48.89 15.14
C CYS A 31 -10.28 -48.92 14.88
N GLY A 32 -10.69 -48.77 13.63
CA GLY A 32 -11.91 -49.40 13.10
C GLY A 32 -12.88 -48.46 12.40
N GLY A 33 -13.34 -48.89 11.22
CA GLY A 33 -14.62 -48.44 10.67
C GLY A 33 -14.61 -48.01 9.21
N VAL A 34 -14.38 -48.96 8.30
CA VAL A 34 -14.86 -48.84 6.92
C VAL A 34 -16.38 -48.80 6.92
N ARG A 35 -16.99 -47.70 6.44
CA ARG A 35 -18.35 -47.71 5.88
C ARG A 35 -18.47 -46.70 4.74
N SER A 36 -18.71 -47.24 3.55
CA SER A 36 -19.16 -46.54 2.36
C SER A 36 -20.37 -45.67 2.65
N GLY A 37 -20.26 -44.39 2.33
CA GLY A 37 -21.37 -43.45 2.27
C GLY A 37 -21.15 -42.56 1.05
N THR A 38 -21.91 -42.81 -0.02
CA THR A 38 -21.90 -42.06 -1.26
C THR A 38 -22.36 -40.62 -1.02
N HIS A 39 -21.43 -39.72 -0.75
CA HIS A 39 -21.67 -38.29 -0.92
C HIS A 39 -21.26 -37.90 -2.33
N ARG A 40 -22.26 -37.46 -3.12
CA ARG A 40 -22.06 -36.70 -4.36
C ARG A 40 -21.22 -35.47 -4.03
N THR A 41 -19.92 -35.56 -4.21
CA THR A 41 -19.03 -34.40 -4.29
C THR A 41 -19.32 -33.72 -5.61
N ARG A 42 -19.95 -32.53 -5.53
CA ARG A 42 -19.90 -31.54 -6.61
C ARG A 42 -18.43 -31.32 -6.98
N PRO A 43 -18.03 -31.34 -8.26
CA PRO A 43 -16.74 -30.78 -8.62
C PRO A 43 -16.86 -29.25 -8.45
N TYR A 44 -16.33 -28.74 -7.33
CA TYR A 44 -15.93 -27.34 -7.25
C TYR A 44 -14.84 -27.18 -8.30
N MET A 45 -15.13 -26.44 -9.37
CA MET A 45 -14.12 -26.00 -10.34
C MET A 45 -13.19 -25.02 -9.63
N GLU A 46 -12.27 -25.58 -8.85
CA GLU A 46 -11.08 -24.91 -8.37
C GLU A 46 -10.12 -24.84 -9.55
N GLY A 47 -10.30 -23.80 -10.35
CA GLY A 47 -9.61 -23.69 -11.63
C GLY A 47 -9.78 -22.34 -12.30
N LEU A 48 -10.13 -21.31 -11.54
CA LEU A 48 -9.75 -19.96 -11.90
C LEU A 48 -8.53 -19.66 -11.04
N ALA A 49 -7.37 -20.15 -11.52
CA ALA A 49 -6.18 -19.35 -11.35
C ALA A 49 -6.56 -17.97 -11.89
N ALA A 50 -6.90 -17.06 -10.97
CA ALA A 50 -6.81 -15.65 -11.23
C ALA A 50 -5.35 -15.46 -11.64
N VAL A 51 -5.08 -15.58 -12.95
CA VAL A 51 -4.04 -14.80 -13.59
C VAL A 51 -4.29 -13.43 -12.99
N ALA A 52 -3.35 -12.95 -12.18
CA ALA A 52 -3.49 -11.71 -11.46
C ALA A 52 -3.71 -10.60 -12.48
N SER A 53 -4.97 -10.42 -12.88
CA SER A 53 -5.39 -9.35 -13.75
C SER A 53 -5.08 -8.13 -12.92
N ALA A 54 -4.03 -7.40 -13.32
CA ALA A 54 -3.75 -6.11 -12.73
C ALA A 54 -5.07 -5.34 -12.74
N SER A 55 -5.52 -4.90 -11.56
CA SER A 55 -6.76 -4.14 -11.49
C SER A 55 -6.63 -2.95 -12.45
N PRO A 56 -7.71 -2.55 -13.15
CA PRO A 56 -7.67 -1.38 -14.03
C PRO A 56 -7.07 -0.15 -13.35
N ALA A 57 -7.36 0.03 -12.06
CA ALA A 57 -6.72 0.99 -11.17
C ALA A 57 -5.18 0.86 -11.14
N ARG A 58 -4.64 -0.33 -10.86
CA ARG A 58 -3.19 -0.55 -10.86
C ARG A 58 -2.59 -0.26 -12.23
N SER A 59 -3.20 -0.73 -13.30
CA SER A 59 -2.74 -0.44 -14.68
C SER A 59 -2.73 1.06 -14.97
N LEU A 60 -3.73 1.81 -14.49
CA LEU A 60 -3.80 3.25 -14.65
C LEU A 60 -2.64 3.96 -13.93
N ALA A 61 -2.43 3.66 -12.64
CA ALA A 61 -1.33 4.24 -11.87
C ALA A 61 0.05 3.97 -12.50
N LEU A 62 0.26 2.76 -13.03
CA LEU A 62 1.53 2.38 -13.66
C LEU A 62 1.71 2.94 -15.08
N SER A 63 0.65 3.49 -15.67
CA SER A 63 0.68 4.13 -16.99
C SER A 63 0.96 5.63 -16.95
N ALA A 64 1.38 6.16 -15.80
CA ALA A 64 1.75 7.57 -15.67
C ALA A 64 2.89 7.93 -16.62
N SER A 65 2.67 8.97 -17.41
CA SER A 65 3.62 9.54 -18.35
C SER A 65 4.72 10.33 -17.62
N PRO A 66 5.87 10.57 -18.28
CA PRO A 66 6.92 11.39 -17.70
C PRO A 66 6.47 12.81 -17.30
N ALA A 67 5.51 13.38 -18.05
CA ALA A 67 4.96 14.72 -17.76
C ALA A 67 4.14 14.71 -16.47
N GLU A 68 3.26 13.72 -16.31
CA GLU A 68 2.45 13.54 -15.09
C GLU A 68 3.37 13.32 -13.87
N LEU A 69 4.40 12.48 -13.99
CA LEU A 69 5.35 12.25 -12.90
C LEU A 69 6.12 13.51 -12.52
N THR A 70 6.54 14.30 -13.51
CA THR A 70 7.24 15.57 -13.27
C THR A 70 6.32 16.57 -12.57
N TRP A 71 5.05 16.62 -12.96
CA TRP A 71 4.06 17.47 -12.33
C TRP A 71 3.82 17.06 -10.88
N ILE A 72 3.60 15.76 -10.62
CA ILE A 72 3.40 15.24 -9.26
C ILE A 72 4.61 15.52 -8.38
N ALA A 73 5.82 15.30 -8.90
CA ALA A 73 7.06 15.54 -8.17
C ALA A 73 7.26 17.01 -7.75
N ALA A 74 6.67 17.96 -8.48
CA ALA A 74 6.77 19.39 -8.21
C ALA A 74 5.72 19.91 -7.21
N LEU A 75 4.87 19.04 -6.63
CA LEU A 75 3.85 19.43 -5.66
C LEU A 75 4.42 19.85 -4.29
N CYS A 76 5.62 19.36 -3.93
CA CYS A 76 6.36 19.74 -2.73
C CYS A 76 7.57 20.60 -3.13
N ASP A 77 7.34 21.90 -3.30
CA ASP A 77 8.32 22.96 -3.60
C ASP A 77 9.25 22.76 -4.82
N ALA A 78 9.42 23.83 -5.60
CA ALA A 78 10.31 23.83 -6.75
C ALA A 78 11.78 23.94 -6.29
N GLY A 79 12.46 22.81 -6.18
CA GLY A 79 13.87 22.73 -5.79
C GLY A 79 14.47 21.34 -5.98
N ASP A 80 15.56 21.05 -5.27
CA ASP A 80 16.28 19.76 -5.36
C ASP A 80 15.39 18.56 -4.96
N ASP A 81 14.39 18.80 -4.10
CA ASP A 81 13.47 17.76 -3.64
C ASP A 81 12.55 17.25 -4.76
N ALA A 82 12.17 18.10 -5.72
CA ALA A 82 11.35 17.68 -6.86
C ALA A 82 12.07 16.62 -7.71
N GLN A 83 13.38 16.73 -7.92
CA GLN A 83 14.14 15.71 -8.64
C GLN A 83 14.22 14.39 -7.87
N ARG A 84 14.37 14.48 -6.54
CA ARG A 84 14.36 13.30 -5.67
C ARG A 84 13.01 12.59 -5.67
N HIS A 85 11.91 13.34 -5.61
CA HIS A 85 10.56 12.81 -5.75
C HIS A 85 10.35 12.16 -7.12
N LEU A 86 10.77 12.81 -8.21
CA LEU A 86 10.64 12.26 -9.56
C LEU A 86 11.38 10.93 -9.70
N HIS A 87 12.64 10.86 -9.25
CA HIS A 87 13.42 9.64 -9.28
C HIS A 87 12.73 8.51 -8.49
N GLN A 88 12.19 8.83 -7.31
CA GLN A 88 11.52 7.83 -6.50
C GLN A 88 10.14 7.42 -7.02
N LEU A 89 9.39 8.33 -7.65
CA LEU A 89 8.14 8.00 -8.35
C LEU A 89 8.40 7.00 -9.48
N GLN A 90 9.44 7.24 -10.29
CA GLN A 90 9.85 6.30 -11.34
C GLN A 90 10.21 4.93 -10.76
N ALA A 91 10.93 4.90 -9.64
CA ALA A 91 11.28 3.67 -8.95
C ALA A 91 10.02 2.92 -8.45
N VAL A 92 9.03 3.62 -7.87
CA VAL A 92 7.74 3.03 -7.48
C VAL A 92 7.02 2.42 -8.67
N LEU A 93 6.99 3.09 -9.83
CA LEU A 93 6.37 2.52 -11.04
C LEU A 93 7.11 1.26 -11.53
N GLN A 94 8.45 1.27 -11.52
CA GLN A 94 9.27 0.12 -11.87
C GLN A 94 9.08 -1.06 -10.90
N GLN A 95 8.74 -0.77 -9.64
CA GLN A 95 8.38 -1.74 -8.62
C GLN A 95 6.92 -2.21 -8.75
N GLY A 96 6.17 -1.74 -9.76
CA GLY A 96 4.77 -2.11 -9.95
C GLY A 96 3.83 -1.47 -8.94
N GLY A 97 4.20 -0.32 -8.39
CA GLY A 97 3.37 0.49 -7.47
C GLY A 97 3.58 0.15 -5.99
N THR A 98 4.49 -0.78 -5.67
CA THR A 98 4.83 -1.10 -4.28
C THR A 98 5.88 -0.14 -3.73
N PHE A 99 5.80 0.12 -2.43
CA PHE A 99 6.72 1.00 -1.73
C PHE A 99 7.68 0.18 -0.87
N ASN A 100 8.92 0.64 -0.76
CA ASN A 100 9.90 0.13 0.18
C ASN A 100 10.24 1.17 1.26
N ASP A 101 11.05 0.77 2.24
CA ASP A 101 11.42 1.60 3.39
C ASP A 101 12.17 2.88 3.00
N ALA A 102 12.95 2.86 1.92
CA ALA A 102 13.65 4.05 1.44
C ALA A 102 12.71 5.13 0.89
N GLN A 103 11.43 4.77 0.67
CA GLN A 103 10.44 5.63 0.04
C GLN A 103 9.43 6.23 1.01
N GLU A 104 9.69 6.15 2.32
CA GLU A 104 8.82 6.69 3.38
C GLU A 104 8.50 8.18 3.20
N TRP A 105 9.51 8.99 2.85
CA TRP A 105 9.34 10.42 2.58
C TRP A 105 9.23 10.72 1.09
N TYR A 106 10.11 10.11 0.28
CA TYR A 106 10.18 10.30 -1.17
C TYR A 106 9.82 8.98 -1.88
N PRO A 107 8.65 8.84 -2.53
CA PRO A 107 7.78 9.90 -3.01
C PRO A 107 6.47 10.01 -2.23
N PHE A 108 6.32 9.35 -1.08
CA PHE A 108 5.02 9.25 -0.43
C PHE A 108 4.42 10.61 -0.02
N GLU A 109 5.24 11.58 0.40
CA GLU A 109 4.76 12.91 0.75
C GLU A 109 4.07 13.62 -0.44
N VAL A 110 4.69 13.62 -1.62
CA VAL A 110 4.09 14.24 -2.82
C VAL A 110 2.85 13.48 -3.30
N ILE A 111 2.81 12.16 -3.08
CA ILE A 111 1.65 11.33 -3.42
C ILE A 111 0.47 11.67 -2.51
N GLU A 112 0.68 11.77 -1.21
CA GLU A 112 -0.36 12.17 -0.26
C GLU A 112 -0.83 13.62 -0.53
N ARG A 113 0.10 14.52 -0.86
CA ARG A 113 -0.23 15.90 -1.28
C ARG A 113 -1.02 15.95 -2.59
N GLY A 114 -0.66 15.13 -3.57
CA GLY A 114 -1.41 15.01 -4.82
C GLY A 114 -2.79 14.40 -4.59
N ALA A 115 -2.90 13.40 -3.73
CA ALA A 115 -4.17 12.76 -3.36
C ALA A 115 -5.10 13.72 -2.59
N SER A 116 -4.60 14.82 -2.02
CA SER A 116 -5.41 15.83 -1.36
C SER A 116 -5.80 17.03 -2.22
N GLN A 117 -5.30 17.13 -3.46
CA GLN A 117 -5.53 18.31 -4.31
C GLN A 117 -5.94 17.91 -5.73
N LEU A 118 -7.24 17.98 -6.03
CA LEU A 118 -7.70 18.00 -7.41
C LEU A 118 -7.51 19.39 -8.01
N ARG A 119 -6.83 19.45 -9.16
CA ARG A 119 -6.64 20.67 -9.95
C ARG A 119 -7.21 20.45 -11.34
N LEU A 120 -7.93 21.46 -11.86
CA LEU A 120 -8.53 21.41 -13.19
C LEU A 120 -7.48 21.14 -14.27
N GLY A 121 -7.73 20.16 -15.13
CA GLY A 121 -6.81 19.72 -16.17
C GLY A 121 -5.70 18.78 -15.70
N HIS A 122 -5.70 18.42 -14.41
CA HIS A 122 -4.77 17.47 -13.78
C HIS A 122 -5.52 16.36 -13.02
N GLU A 123 -6.71 15.99 -13.52
CA GLU A 123 -7.55 14.94 -12.95
C GLU A 123 -6.83 13.60 -12.90
N ARG A 124 -6.01 13.31 -13.91
CA ARG A 124 -5.30 12.04 -14.03
C ARG A 124 -4.14 11.95 -13.04
N GLU A 125 -3.38 13.01 -12.84
CA GLU A 125 -2.33 13.10 -11.82
C GLU A 125 -2.92 12.97 -10.42
N PHE A 126 -4.07 13.59 -10.17
CA PHE A 126 -4.84 13.42 -8.94
C PHE A 126 -5.18 11.94 -8.71
N VAL A 127 -5.79 11.27 -9.70
CA VAL A 127 -6.16 9.86 -9.58
C VAL A 127 -4.94 8.96 -9.42
N ILE A 128 -3.86 9.18 -10.18
CA ILE A 128 -2.60 8.44 -10.00
C ILE A 128 -2.13 8.53 -8.55
N CYS A 129 -2.17 9.72 -7.94
CA CYS A 129 -1.80 9.90 -6.55
C CYS A 129 -2.72 9.14 -5.58
N VAL A 130 -4.05 9.21 -5.76
CA VAL A 130 -5.00 8.45 -4.93
C VAL A 130 -4.74 6.95 -5.01
N LEU A 131 -4.51 6.42 -6.21
CA LEU A 131 -4.29 5.00 -6.43
C LEU A 131 -2.99 4.51 -5.79
N LEU A 132 -1.89 5.27 -5.96
CA LEU A 132 -0.61 4.94 -5.32
C LEU A 132 -0.70 5.09 -3.79
N TRP A 133 -1.45 6.07 -3.30
CA TRP A 133 -1.69 6.27 -1.88
C TRP A 133 -2.45 5.09 -1.26
N LEU A 134 -3.61 4.71 -1.82
CA LEU A 134 -4.39 3.55 -1.36
C LEU A 134 -3.57 2.26 -1.40
N GLN A 135 -2.76 2.07 -2.45
CA GLN A 135 -1.84 0.95 -2.55
C GLN A 135 -0.78 0.96 -1.43
N ALA A 136 -0.27 2.11 -1.02
CA ALA A 136 0.66 2.23 0.10
C ALA A 136 -0.02 1.92 1.45
N LEU A 137 -1.27 2.36 1.64
CA LEU A 137 -2.05 2.05 2.83
C LEU A 137 -2.34 0.56 2.96
N ALA A 138 -2.67 -0.10 1.85
CA ALA A 138 -2.83 -1.55 1.80
C ALA A 138 -1.54 -2.31 2.15
N GLN A 139 -0.37 -1.67 2.02
CA GLN A 139 0.93 -2.20 2.47
C GLN A 139 1.21 -1.90 3.97
N GLY A 140 0.27 -1.29 4.68
CA GLY A 140 0.40 -0.93 6.09
C GLY A 140 1.15 0.38 6.33
N ARG A 141 1.34 1.21 5.30
CA ARG A 141 1.96 2.53 5.48
C ARG A 141 0.98 3.47 6.20
N ALA A 142 1.49 4.23 7.16
CA ALA A 142 0.71 5.27 7.84
C ALA A 142 0.53 6.49 6.92
N SER A 143 -0.61 7.15 7.05
CA SER A 143 -0.94 8.41 6.40
C SER A 143 -1.59 9.35 7.41
N ILE A 144 -1.45 10.66 7.19
CA ILE A 144 -2.17 11.65 7.98
C ILE A 144 -3.63 11.80 7.54
N LEU A 145 -3.96 11.33 6.34
CA LEU A 145 -5.30 11.36 5.77
C LEU A 145 -6.02 10.05 6.14
N ASP A 146 -7.25 10.17 6.65
CA ASP A 146 -8.15 9.02 6.78
C ASP A 146 -8.83 8.76 5.42
N PRO A 147 -8.69 7.57 4.81
CA PRO A 147 -9.21 7.32 3.46
C PRO A 147 -10.72 7.48 3.32
N SER A 148 -11.47 7.00 4.30
CA SER A 148 -12.92 7.03 4.23
C SER A 148 -13.43 8.46 4.37
N LEU A 149 -12.93 9.22 5.35
CA LEU A 149 -13.30 10.62 5.52
C LEU A 149 -12.82 11.48 4.34
N HIS A 150 -11.57 11.31 3.92
CA HIS A 150 -10.95 12.14 2.88
C HIS A 150 -11.61 11.98 1.51
N LEU A 151 -11.98 10.76 1.12
CA LEU A 151 -12.66 10.54 -0.16
C LEU A 151 -14.16 10.85 -0.08
N ASP A 152 -14.80 10.70 1.08
CA ASP A 152 -16.21 11.11 1.28
C ASP A 152 -16.37 12.63 1.19
N ASP A 153 -15.47 13.40 1.83
CA ASP A 153 -15.42 14.87 1.71
C ASP A 153 -15.28 15.36 0.26
N ARG A 154 -14.88 14.46 -0.64
CA ARG A 154 -14.60 14.73 -2.06
C ARG A 154 -15.47 13.91 -3.00
N ALA A 155 -16.55 13.31 -2.51
CA ALA A 155 -17.44 12.48 -3.31
C ALA A 155 -17.91 13.22 -4.57
N MET A 156 -18.32 14.48 -4.45
CA MET A 156 -18.76 15.31 -5.59
C MET A 156 -17.66 15.54 -6.63
N ASP A 157 -16.42 15.76 -6.19
CA ASP A 157 -15.28 15.94 -7.09
C ASP A 157 -14.98 14.64 -7.85
N ILE A 158 -15.04 13.50 -7.14
CA ILE A 158 -14.80 12.17 -7.70
C ILE A 158 -15.92 11.80 -8.68
N GLU A 159 -17.17 12.12 -8.38
CA GLU A 159 -18.31 11.91 -9.28
C GLU A 159 -18.18 12.69 -10.59
N ALA A 160 -17.59 13.89 -10.53
CA ALA A 160 -17.37 14.77 -11.69
C ALA A 160 -16.16 14.37 -12.57
N LEU A 161 -15.34 13.40 -12.12
CA LEU A 161 -14.24 12.89 -12.93
C LEU A 161 -14.77 12.18 -14.20
N PRO A 162 -13.96 12.12 -15.27
CA PRO A 162 -14.21 11.20 -16.38
C PRO A 162 -14.46 9.78 -15.87
N ASP A 163 -15.44 9.08 -16.45
CA ASP A 163 -15.93 7.78 -15.94
C ASP A 163 -14.79 6.79 -15.64
N ALA A 164 -13.84 6.64 -16.56
CA ALA A 164 -12.70 5.73 -16.39
C ALA A 164 -11.79 6.08 -15.19
N LEU A 165 -11.68 7.37 -14.85
CA LEU A 165 -10.90 7.83 -13.70
C LEU A 165 -11.66 7.62 -12.39
N ARG A 166 -12.96 7.93 -12.39
CA ARG A 166 -13.85 7.70 -11.25
C ARG A 166 -13.90 6.22 -10.88
N ASP A 167 -14.18 5.37 -11.86
CA ASP A 167 -14.33 3.93 -11.65
C ASP A 167 -13.03 3.32 -11.11
N ALA A 168 -11.87 3.77 -11.60
CA ALA A 168 -10.57 3.34 -11.06
C ALA A 168 -10.38 3.69 -9.58
N VAL A 169 -10.80 4.89 -9.15
CA VAL A 169 -10.73 5.30 -7.74
C VAL A 169 -11.64 4.44 -6.88
N LEU A 170 -12.90 4.24 -7.30
CA LEU A 170 -13.88 3.45 -6.56
C LEU A 170 -13.44 1.99 -6.43
N ASP A 171 -12.98 1.38 -7.52
CA ASP A 171 -12.44 0.02 -7.53
C ASP A 171 -11.28 -0.13 -6.55
N ALA A 172 -10.34 0.82 -6.55
CA ALA A 172 -9.19 0.79 -5.65
C ALA A 172 -9.56 0.99 -4.19
N PHE A 173 -10.51 1.87 -3.91
CA PHE A 173 -11.01 2.14 -2.56
C PHE A 173 -11.68 0.90 -1.96
N THR A 174 -12.60 0.28 -2.71
CA THR A 174 -13.23 -0.98 -2.29
C THR A 174 -12.22 -2.11 -2.16
N ALA A 175 -11.25 -2.22 -3.07
CA ALA A 175 -10.20 -3.25 -2.99
C ALA A 175 -9.28 -3.07 -1.77
N ALA A 176 -9.09 -1.82 -1.30
CA ALA A 176 -8.35 -1.52 -0.08
C ALA A 176 -9.15 -1.80 1.21
N GLY A 177 -10.44 -2.11 1.09
CA GLY A 177 -11.30 -2.51 2.20
C GLY A 177 -12.01 -1.37 2.91
N TYR A 178 -12.17 -0.23 2.23
CA TYR A 178 -12.94 0.92 2.71
C TYR A 178 -14.35 0.99 2.11
#